data_AF-A0A9D6GAV8-F1
#
_entry.id   AF-A0A9D6GAV8-F1
#
_cell.length_a   1.000
_cell.length_b   1.000
_cell.length_c   1.000
_cell.angle_alpha   90.00
_cell.angle_beta   90.00
_cell.angle_gamma   90.00
#
_symmetry.space_group_name_H-M   'P 1'
#
loop_
_entity.id
_entity.type
_entity.pdbx_description
1 polymer ?
#
loop_
_entity_poly.entity_id
_entity_poly.type
_entity_poly.pdbx_seq_one_letter_code
_entity_poly.pdbx_strand_id
1 'polypeptide(L)'
;MQTSGGAKGAGPAIPLRCAPRPHEPRRPEDGVLHRVLHEHLETFLEETRAAGNGLPGFVEREIREFLSCGILARGFARFRCDECGHEILVAFSCKGRGFCPSCCGRRMADLAAHLTDDVLGGLPVRQWVLTLPHRLRYVLAWDHKLCRAVLGVFIRALLTFERRRAEWRGFRGARGGAVTAIQRFGSALNLNIHFHTLAVQGVFVDDASGGLRFVPNPELSDLEVAKLLTSISWRITRLAKRHGIDLEHTSEGEDGIDSLANESSLLAGICGASVLGRIATGRRAGQPVLRVGRHRGAPLVTLGGERQAHVGGFDLHANVAVPAGDRCRLEHLARYVLRPPV
;
A
#
# COMPACT_ATOMS: atom_id res chain seq x y z
N MET A 1 32.48 -61.39 24.20
CA MET A 1 31.16 -61.72 23.60
C MET A 1 30.69 -60.48 22.87
N GLN A 2 30.77 -60.51 21.53
CA GLN A 2 30.51 -59.38 20.64
C GLN A 2 29.03 -58.97 20.69
N THR A 3 28.74 -57.70 20.94
CA THR A 3 27.38 -57.16 20.76
C THR A 3 27.34 -56.39 19.44
N SER A 4 26.62 -56.97 18.50
CA SER A 4 26.32 -56.53 17.15
C SER A 4 25.67 -55.13 17.11
N GLY A 5 26.22 -54.26 16.26
CA GLY A 5 25.59 -53.00 15.87
C GLY A 5 24.38 -53.25 14.97
N GLY A 6 23.20 -52.82 15.42
CA GLY A 6 21.98 -52.82 14.63
C GLY A 6 21.95 -51.62 13.68
N ALA A 7 22.07 -51.87 12.39
CA ALA A 7 21.78 -50.90 11.35
C ALA A 7 20.28 -50.54 11.40
N LYS A 8 19.96 -49.27 11.71
CA LYS A 8 18.62 -48.72 11.52
C LYS A 8 18.35 -48.70 10.01
N GLY A 9 17.55 -49.64 9.52
CA GLY A 9 17.08 -49.66 8.15
C GLY A 9 16.34 -48.36 7.85
N ALA A 10 16.87 -47.58 6.92
CA ALA A 10 16.09 -46.55 6.23
C ALA A 10 14.95 -47.28 5.51
N GLY A 11 13.70 -47.03 5.93
CA GLY A 11 12.54 -47.48 5.17
C GLY A 11 12.62 -46.96 3.74
N PRO A 12 12.07 -47.68 2.75
CA PRO A 12 12.17 -47.26 1.36
C PRO A 12 11.59 -45.86 1.23
N ALA A 13 12.41 -44.90 0.80
CA ALA A 13 11.95 -43.58 0.44
C ALA A 13 10.85 -43.75 -0.61
N ILE A 14 9.62 -43.36 -0.28
CA ILE A 14 8.53 -43.32 -1.25
C ILE A 14 9.01 -42.39 -2.37
N PRO A 15 9.20 -42.87 -3.61
CA PRO A 15 9.59 -41.99 -4.69
C PRO A 15 8.46 -40.97 -4.84
N LEU A 16 8.76 -39.70 -4.56
CA LEU A 16 7.89 -38.59 -4.90
C LEU A 16 7.70 -38.67 -6.42
N ARG A 17 6.57 -39.23 -6.88
CA ARG A 17 6.26 -39.24 -8.31
C ARG A 17 6.24 -37.79 -8.77
N CYS A 18 7.20 -37.43 -9.62
CA CYS A 18 7.22 -36.15 -10.28
C CYS A 18 6.03 -36.11 -11.25
N ALA A 19 4.88 -35.64 -10.78
CA ALA A 19 3.69 -35.39 -11.58
C ALA A 19 3.72 -33.91 -11.98
N PRO A 20 4.25 -33.56 -13.18
CA PRO A 20 4.35 -32.18 -13.58
C PRO A 20 2.94 -31.57 -13.68
N ARG A 21 2.70 -30.48 -12.95
CA ARG A 21 1.53 -29.65 -13.21
C ARG A 21 1.82 -28.81 -14.46
N PRO A 22 0.87 -28.68 -15.40
CA PRO A 22 1.07 -27.81 -16.55
C PRO A 22 1.36 -26.39 -16.07
N HIS A 23 2.51 -25.85 -16.47
CA HIS A 23 2.78 -24.41 -16.34
C HIS A 23 2.26 -23.72 -17.58
N GLU A 24 1.24 -22.89 -17.43
CA GLU A 24 0.76 -22.03 -18.50
C GLU A 24 1.44 -20.65 -18.37
N PRO A 25 2.31 -20.27 -19.32
CA PRO A 25 2.88 -18.93 -19.33
C PRO A 25 1.77 -17.89 -19.46
N ARG A 26 1.89 -16.82 -18.68
CA ARG A 26 0.99 -15.67 -18.84
C ARG A 26 1.22 -15.02 -20.21
N ARG A 27 0.17 -14.39 -20.73
CA ARG A 27 0.19 -13.56 -21.93
C ARG A 27 -0.07 -12.10 -21.57
N PRO A 28 0.96 -11.33 -21.17
CA PRO A 28 0.80 -9.93 -20.78
C PRO A 28 0.17 -9.08 -21.88
N GLU A 29 0.48 -9.39 -23.15
CA GLU A 29 -0.05 -8.70 -24.33
C GLU A 29 -1.57 -8.78 -24.50
N ASP A 30 -2.22 -9.80 -23.92
CA ASP A 30 -3.67 -9.91 -23.93
C ASP A 30 -4.33 -8.97 -22.90
N GLY A 31 -3.55 -8.39 -21.98
CA GLY A 31 -4.05 -7.48 -20.95
C GLY A 31 -4.39 -6.09 -21.51
N VAL A 32 -5.54 -5.53 -21.09
CA VAL A 32 -5.99 -4.19 -21.51
C VAL A 32 -4.95 -3.11 -21.23
N LEU A 33 -4.34 -3.12 -20.03
CA LEU A 33 -3.31 -2.14 -19.68
C LEU A 33 -2.06 -2.24 -20.57
N HIS A 34 -1.65 -3.46 -20.92
CA HIS A 34 -0.49 -3.67 -21.80
C HIS A 34 -0.78 -3.14 -23.19
N ARG A 35 -1.94 -3.50 -23.79
CA ARG A 35 -2.35 -3.00 -25.11
C ARG A 35 -2.44 -1.49 -25.18
N VAL A 36 -3.11 -0.86 -24.21
CA VAL A 36 -3.24 0.61 -24.16
C VAL A 36 -1.87 1.30 -24.11
N LEU A 37 -0.96 0.80 -23.27
CA LEU A 37 0.39 1.38 -23.17
C LEU A 37 1.21 1.09 -24.43
N HIS A 38 1.15 -0.13 -24.96
CA HIS A 38 1.87 -0.51 -26.18
C HIS A 38 1.44 0.33 -27.40
N GLU A 39 0.13 0.55 -27.55
CA GLU A 39 -0.44 1.28 -28.69
C GLU A 39 -0.22 2.80 -28.60
N HIS A 40 -0.20 3.38 -27.39
CA HIS A 40 -0.26 4.83 -27.23
C HIS A 40 0.99 5.47 -26.60
N LEU A 41 1.96 4.70 -26.10
CA LEU A 41 3.11 5.26 -25.38
C LEU A 41 3.92 6.23 -26.24
N GLU A 42 4.27 5.88 -27.48
CA GLU A 42 5.12 6.75 -28.31
C GLU A 42 4.43 8.07 -28.63
N THR A 43 3.16 8.02 -29.05
CA THR A 43 2.35 9.23 -29.29
C THR A 43 2.26 10.10 -28.04
N PHE A 44 2.03 9.51 -26.87
CA PHE A 44 1.97 10.25 -25.62
C PHE A 44 3.32 10.91 -25.28
N LEU A 45 4.44 10.21 -25.45
CA LEU A 45 5.77 10.76 -25.21
C LEU A 45 6.07 11.93 -26.16
N GLU A 46 5.75 11.80 -27.44
CA GLU A 46 5.90 12.88 -28.43
C GLU A 46 5.08 14.12 -28.04
N GLU A 47 3.81 13.94 -27.69
CA GLU A 47 2.94 15.04 -27.26
C GLU A 47 3.48 15.75 -26.00
N THR A 48 3.98 14.99 -25.02
CA THR A 48 4.55 15.59 -23.80
C THR A 48 5.84 16.37 -24.05
N ARG A 49 6.68 15.94 -25.02
CA ARG A 49 7.89 16.65 -25.44
C ARG A 49 7.56 17.88 -26.28
N ALA A 50 6.49 17.83 -27.07
CA ALA A 50 6.03 19.01 -27.81
C ALA A 50 5.45 20.09 -26.88
N ALA A 51 4.83 19.70 -25.76
CA ALA A 51 4.22 20.61 -24.79
C ALA A 51 5.19 21.15 -23.72
N GLY A 52 6.45 20.70 -23.68
CA GLY A 52 7.43 21.09 -22.67
C GLY A 52 8.65 20.18 -22.65
N ASN A 53 9.22 19.90 -21.47
CA ASN A 53 10.45 19.10 -21.35
C ASN A 53 10.21 17.57 -21.41
N GLY A 54 9.01 17.12 -21.76
CA GLY A 54 8.63 15.70 -21.71
C GLY A 54 8.49 15.14 -20.28
N LEU A 55 8.20 13.84 -20.19
CA LEU A 55 8.15 13.12 -18.92
C LEU A 55 9.57 12.86 -18.36
N PRO A 56 9.72 12.81 -17.02
CA PRO A 56 10.97 12.36 -16.42
C PRO A 56 11.35 10.96 -16.89
N GLY A 57 12.64 10.73 -17.19
CA GLY A 57 13.10 9.47 -17.77
C GLY A 57 12.84 8.21 -16.93
N PHE A 58 12.69 8.36 -15.60
CA PHE A 58 12.31 7.22 -14.75
C PHE A 58 10.87 6.74 -15.02
N VAL A 59 9.96 7.64 -15.41
CA VAL A 59 8.57 7.31 -15.75
C VAL A 59 8.54 6.51 -17.05
N GLU A 60 9.23 7.01 -18.09
CA GLU A 60 9.34 6.32 -19.37
C GLU A 60 9.95 4.93 -19.19
N ARG A 61 11.05 4.83 -18.41
CA ARG A 61 11.70 3.55 -18.12
C ARG A 61 10.76 2.55 -17.43
N GLU A 62 10.01 2.95 -16.40
CA GLU A 62 9.06 2.04 -15.71
C GLU A 62 8.00 1.49 -16.68
N ILE A 63 7.48 2.33 -17.59
CA ILE A 63 6.49 1.91 -18.59
C ILE A 63 7.10 0.92 -19.59
N ARG A 64 8.31 1.22 -20.10
CA ARG A 64 9.00 0.35 -21.05
C ARG A 64 9.38 -1.00 -20.42
N GLU A 65 9.83 -1.00 -19.16
CA GLU A 65 10.10 -2.23 -18.40
C GLU A 65 8.81 -3.03 -18.14
N PHE A 66 7.68 -2.37 -17.88
CA PHE A 66 6.40 -3.06 -17.78
C PHE A 66 6.02 -3.76 -19.10
N LEU A 67 6.20 -3.10 -20.24
CA LEU A 67 5.87 -3.66 -21.56
C LEU A 67 6.70 -4.90 -21.93
N SER A 68 7.90 -5.07 -21.33
CA SER A 68 8.74 -6.27 -21.50
C SER A 68 8.46 -7.37 -20.47
N CYS A 69 7.74 -7.06 -19.39
CA CYS A 69 7.54 -7.98 -18.27
C CYS A 69 6.71 -9.21 -18.67
N GLY A 70 7.30 -10.41 -18.49
CA GLY A 70 6.60 -11.66 -18.75
C GLY A 70 6.58 -12.09 -20.22
N ILE A 71 7.34 -11.41 -21.10
CA ILE A 71 7.45 -11.75 -22.52
C ILE A 71 8.66 -12.67 -22.74
N LEU A 72 8.43 -13.90 -23.21
CA LEU A 72 9.51 -14.89 -23.42
C LEU A 72 10.60 -14.38 -24.38
N ALA A 73 10.23 -13.64 -25.44
CA ALA A 73 11.17 -13.05 -26.38
C ALA A 73 12.09 -11.98 -25.74
N ARG A 74 11.78 -11.51 -24.53
CA ARG A 74 12.59 -10.56 -23.75
C ARG A 74 13.47 -11.24 -22.70
N GLY A 75 13.53 -12.58 -22.70
CA GLY A 75 14.38 -13.38 -21.83
C GLY A 75 13.59 -14.26 -20.85
N PHE A 76 14.16 -15.40 -20.51
CA PHE A 76 13.55 -16.40 -19.64
C PHE A 76 14.59 -17.24 -18.90
N ALA A 77 14.16 -17.85 -17.80
CA ALA A 77 14.85 -18.97 -17.16
C ALA A 77 14.21 -20.29 -17.59
N ARG A 78 15.04 -21.30 -17.89
CA ARG A 78 14.61 -22.67 -18.15
C ARG A 78 14.83 -23.49 -16.89
N PHE A 79 13.77 -24.09 -16.36
CA PHE A 79 13.85 -25.03 -15.26
C PHE A 79 13.61 -26.42 -15.81
N ARG A 80 14.51 -27.36 -15.51
CA ARG A 80 14.42 -28.76 -15.88
C ARG A 80 14.47 -29.60 -14.63
N CYS A 81 13.58 -30.59 -14.52
CA CYS A 81 13.67 -31.62 -13.49
C CYS A 81 14.69 -32.68 -13.92
N ASP A 82 15.67 -32.98 -13.06
CA ASP A 82 16.70 -33.98 -13.35
C ASP A 82 16.15 -35.42 -13.32
N GLU A 83 15.02 -35.66 -12.65
CA GLU A 83 14.42 -37.00 -12.54
C GLU A 83 13.49 -37.34 -13.72
N CYS A 84 12.55 -36.46 -14.07
CA CYS A 84 11.55 -36.73 -15.11
C CYS A 84 11.79 -35.99 -16.43
N GLY A 85 12.79 -35.10 -16.48
CA GLY A 85 13.11 -34.31 -17.66
C GLY A 85 12.07 -33.26 -18.04
N HIS A 86 11.01 -33.06 -17.23
CA HIS A 86 10.01 -32.02 -17.48
C HIS A 86 10.65 -30.64 -17.41
N GLU A 87 10.24 -29.75 -18.33
CA GLU A 87 10.80 -28.42 -18.46
C GLU A 87 9.72 -27.36 -18.47
N ILE A 88 10.01 -26.23 -17.81
CA ILE A 88 9.20 -25.02 -17.88
C ILE A 88 10.08 -23.83 -18.23
N LEU A 89 9.52 -22.92 -19.02
CA LEU A 89 10.12 -21.63 -19.31
C LEU A 89 9.41 -20.56 -18.49
N VAL A 90 10.18 -19.78 -17.74
CA VAL A 90 9.66 -18.69 -16.93
C VAL A 90 10.26 -17.39 -17.44
N ALA A 91 9.42 -16.57 -18.09
CA ALA A 91 9.82 -15.25 -18.57
C ALA A 91 10.30 -14.35 -17.43
N PHE A 92 11.27 -13.48 -17.73
CA PHE A 92 11.74 -12.50 -16.76
C PHE A 92 10.65 -11.47 -16.42
N SER A 93 10.68 -11.01 -15.17
CA SER A 93 9.77 -9.99 -14.66
C SER A 93 10.47 -8.65 -14.55
N CYS A 94 9.73 -7.55 -14.75
CA CYS A 94 10.31 -6.22 -14.61
C CYS A 94 10.74 -5.91 -13.18
N LYS A 95 10.15 -6.61 -12.19
CA LYS A 95 10.33 -6.29 -10.77
C LYS A 95 10.01 -4.80 -10.47
N GLY A 96 9.24 -4.13 -11.32
CA GLY A 96 8.72 -2.79 -11.10
C GLY A 96 7.77 -2.77 -9.90
N ARG A 97 7.68 -1.63 -9.21
CA ARG A 97 6.82 -1.44 -8.02
C ARG A 97 5.70 -0.44 -8.28
N GLY A 98 5.60 0.13 -9.49
CA GLY A 98 4.59 1.09 -9.86
C GLY A 98 3.22 0.44 -10.00
N PHE A 99 2.99 -0.22 -11.13
CA PHE A 99 1.64 -0.63 -11.54
C PHE A 99 1.58 -1.99 -12.24
N CYS A 100 2.71 -2.71 -12.39
CA CYS A 100 2.72 -4.03 -13.01
C CYS A 100 1.88 -5.03 -12.17
N PRO A 101 0.71 -5.49 -12.65
CA PRO A 101 -0.20 -6.32 -11.85
C PRO A 101 0.45 -7.63 -11.42
N SER A 102 1.32 -8.17 -12.28
CA SER A 102 2.10 -9.37 -11.98
C SER A 102 3.04 -9.19 -10.81
N CYS A 103 3.95 -8.23 -10.91
CA CYS A 103 5.05 -8.09 -9.97
C CYS A 103 4.53 -7.61 -8.63
N CYS A 104 3.58 -6.66 -8.66
CA CYS A 104 2.94 -6.17 -7.45
C CYS A 104 1.99 -7.20 -6.85
N GLY A 105 1.24 -7.95 -7.65
CA GLY A 105 0.38 -9.05 -7.17
C GLY A 105 1.17 -10.18 -6.50
N ARG A 106 2.32 -10.57 -7.07
CA ARG A 106 3.22 -11.54 -6.42
C ARG A 106 3.73 -11.02 -5.08
N ARG A 107 4.20 -9.77 -5.01
CA ARG A 107 4.64 -9.16 -3.74
C ARG A 107 3.53 -9.05 -2.72
N MET A 108 2.34 -8.67 -3.14
CA MET A 108 1.17 -8.61 -2.27
C MET A 108 0.90 -9.98 -1.66
N ALA A 109 0.87 -11.04 -2.46
CA ALA A 109 0.63 -12.39 -1.98
C ALA A 109 1.72 -12.85 -1.00
N ASP A 110 3.00 -12.72 -1.38
CA ASP A 110 4.13 -13.16 -0.56
C ASP A 110 4.19 -12.39 0.78
N LEU A 111 4.06 -11.06 0.73
CA LEU A 111 4.12 -10.24 1.93
C LEU A 111 2.87 -10.40 2.80
N ALA A 112 1.69 -10.62 2.22
CA ALA A 112 0.49 -10.90 3.00
C ALA A 112 0.61 -12.24 3.76
N ALA A 113 1.16 -13.28 3.13
CA ALA A 113 1.44 -14.54 3.79
C ALA A 113 2.42 -14.33 4.97
N HIS A 114 3.55 -13.67 4.73
CA HIS A 114 4.53 -13.36 5.77
C HIS A 114 3.93 -12.54 6.93
N LEU A 115 3.15 -11.49 6.63
CA LEU A 115 2.50 -10.70 7.67
C LEU A 115 1.50 -11.53 8.48
N THR A 116 0.81 -12.46 7.84
CA THR A 116 -0.21 -13.30 8.48
C THR A 116 0.42 -14.37 9.36
N ASP A 117 1.47 -15.04 8.86
CA ASP A 117 2.02 -16.24 9.48
C ASP A 117 3.14 -15.92 10.47
N ASP A 118 4.00 -14.95 10.15
CA ASP A 118 5.24 -14.71 10.89
C ASP A 118 5.22 -13.42 11.72
N VAL A 119 4.39 -12.43 11.36
CA VAL A 119 4.41 -11.09 12.00
C VAL A 119 3.22 -10.85 12.92
N LEU A 120 2.00 -11.06 12.42
CA LEU A 120 0.75 -10.73 13.13
C LEU A 120 0.01 -11.98 13.63
N GLY A 121 0.47 -13.18 13.27
CA GLY A 121 -0.24 -14.45 13.43
C GLY A 121 -0.86 -14.65 14.82
N GLY A 122 -2.15 -15.02 14.83
CA GLY A 122 -2.91 -15.30 16.05
C GLY A 122 -3.36 -14.07 16.84
N LEU A 123 -2.89 -12.86 16.54
CA LEU A 123 -3.26 -11.64 17.26
C LEU A 123 -4.54 -11.01 16.70
N PRO A 124 -5.37 -10.34 17.54
CA PRO A 124 -6.47 -9.53 17.05
C PRO A 124 -5.91 -8.26 16.39
N VAL A 125 -6.35 -7.95 15.17
CA VAL A 125 -5.81 -6.84 14.35
C VAL A 125 -6.93 -5.89 13.93
N ARG A 126 -6.66 -4.59 13.92
CA ARG A 126 -7.57 -3.56 13.39
C ARG A 126 -6.88 -2.80 12.28
N GLN A 127 -7.62 -2.56 11.20
CA GLN A 127 -7.20 -1.67 10.14
C GLN A 127 -7.54 -0.23 10.53
N TRP A 128 -6.55 0.65 10.44
CA TRP A 128 -6.68 2.09 10.54
C TRP A 128 -6.33 2.71 9.19
N VAL A 129 -7.25 3.47 8.61
CA VAL A 129 -7.02 4.17 7.34
C VAL A 129 -7.02 5.67 7.62
N LEU A 130 -5.85 6.31 7.47
CA LEU A 130 -5.71 7.76 7.56
C LEU A 130 -5.60 8.36 6.16
N THR A 131 -6.61 9.13 5.78
CA THR A 131 -6.62 9.95 4.58
C THR A 131 -6.24 11.38 4.94
N LEU A 132 -5.43 12.02 4.09
CA LEU A 132 -4.84 13.34 4.35
C LEU A 132 -5.51 14.44 3.51
N PRO A 133 -5.38 15.74 3.82
CA PRO A 133 -5.89 16.81 2.97
C PRO A 133 -5.23 16.81 1.58
N HIS A 134 -5.97 17.22 0.53
CA HIS A 134 -5.48 17.21 -0.87
C HIS A 134 -4.14 17.92 -1.03
N ARG A 135 -4.00 19.12 -0.45
CA ARG A 135 -2.76 19.89 -0.48
C ARG A 135 -1.57 19.09 0.06
N LEU A 136 -1.76 18.40 1.19
CA LEU A 136 -0.72 17.56 1.76
C LEU A 136 -0.42 16.34 0.87
N ARG A 137 -1.43 15.69 0.29
CA ARG A 137 -1.22 14.54 -0.62
C ARG A 137 -0.33 14.89 -1.80
N TYR A 138 -0.49 16.08 -2.38
CA TYR A 138 0.36 16.58 -3.46
C TYR A 138 1.83 16.62 -3.04
N VAL A 139 2.14 17.31 -1.94
CA VAL A 139 3.53 17.44 -1.46
C VAL A 139 4.13 16.08 -1.09
N LEU A 140 3.37 15.23 -0.38
CA LEU A 140 3.84 13.91 0.05
C LEU A 140 4.07 12.93 -1.11
N ALA A 141 3.56 13.23 -2.30
CA ALA A 141 3.79 12.41 -3.48
C ALA A 141 5.28 12.37 -3.83
N TRP A 142 5.99 13.49 -3.66
CA TRP A 142 7.41 13.63 -3.99
C TRP A 142 8.31 13.76 -2.76
N ASP A 143 7.87 14.47 -1.71
CA ASP A 143 8.66 14.56 -0.47
C ASP A 143 8.50 13.30 0.38
N HIS A 144 9.33 12.30 0.07
CA HIS A 144 9.39 11.04 0.82
C HIS A 144 9.87 11.22 2.26
N LYS A 145 10.66 12.26 2.57
CA LYS A 145 11.12 12.53 3.94
C LYS A 145 9.96 13.05 4.78
N LEU A 146 9.22 14.03 4.27
CA LEU A 146 8.03 14.55 4.92
C LEU A 146 6.93 13.48 5.01
N CYS A 147 6.75 12.64 3.99
CA CYS A 147 5.79 11.54 4.02
C CYS A 147 6.07 10.57 5.19
N ARG A 148 7.34 10.20 5.40
CA ARG A 148 7.76 9.39 6.56
C ARG A 148 7.59 10.12 7.89
N ALA A 149 7.84 11.44 7.93
CA ALA A 149 7.64 12.23 9.14
C ALA A 149 6.16 12.29 9.53
N VAL A 150 5.26 12.49 8.56
CA VAL A 150 3.80 12.48 8.74
C VAL A 150 3.32 11.10 9.19
N LEU A 151 3.80 10.02 8.56
CA LEU A 151 3.54 8.65 9.01
C LEU A 151 4.02 8.44 10.45
N GLY A 152 5.21 8.92 10.79
CA GLY A 152 5.74 8.83 12.15
C GLY A 152 4.86 9.55 13.19
N VAL A 153 4.28 10.69 12.85
CA VAL A 153 3.29 11.38 13.71
C VAL A 153 2.06 10.50 13.92
N PHE A 154 1.52 9.93 12.84
CA PHE A 154 0.34 9.06 12.90
C PHE A 154 0.59 7.81 13.75
N ILE A 155 1.67 7.06 13.48
CA ILE A 155 1.96 5.81 14.20
C ILE A 155 2.28 6.06 15.66
N ARG A 156 3.03 7.14 15.99
CA ARG A 156 3.25 7.50 17.40
C ARG A 156 1.95 7.86 18.11
N ALA A 157 1.05 8.59 17.47
CA ALA A 157 -0.25 8.92 18.04
C ALA A 157 -1.09 7.66 18.28
N LEU A 158 -1.18 6.79 17.28
CA LEU A 158 -1.93 5.53 17.34
C LEU A 158 -1.39 4.58 18.42
N LEU A 159 -0.09 4.31 18.44
CA LEU A 159 0.50 3.41 19.43
C LEU A 159 0.46 4.00 20.85
N THR A 160 0.58 5.33 20.98
CA THR A 160 0.36 6.00 22.28
C THR A 160 -1.09 5.86 22.73
N PHE A 161 -2.04 5.96 21.82
CA PHE A 161 -3.45 5.76 22.10
C PHE A 161 -3.71 4.34 22.62
N GLU A 162 -3.29 3.31 21.88
CA GLU A 162 -3.44 1.91 22.31
C GLU A 162 -2.76 1.64 23.66
N ARG A 163 -1.56 2.18 23.88
CA ARG A 163 -0.86 2.08 25.16
C ARG A 163 -1.64 2.72 26.30
N ARG A 164 -2.15 3.94 26.10
CA ARG A 164 -2.90 4.66 27.14
C ARG A 164 -4.15 3.89 27.55
N ARG A 165 -4.87 3.27 26.61
CA ARG A 165 -6.05 2.43 26.91
C ARG A 165 -5.72 1.30 27.88
N ALA A 166 -4.52 0.71 27.76
CA ALA A 166 -4.03 -0.31 28.69
C ALA A 166 -3.54 0.29 30.02
N GLU A 167 -2.83 1.42 29.99
CA GLU A 167 -2.34 2.11 31.19
C GLU A 167 -3.47 2.54 32.14
N TRP A 168 -4.60 3.02 31.60
CA TRP A 168 -5.80 3.36 32.38
C TRP A 168 -6.39 2.16 33.13
N ARG A 169 -6.08 0.94 32.68
CA ARG A 169 -6.49 -0.33 33.30
C ARG A 169 -5.40 -0.91 34.21
N GLY A 170 -4.32 -0.17 34.46
CA GLY A 170 -3.23 -0.58 35.36
C GLY A 170 -2.04 -1.29 34.69
N PHE A 171 -2.06 -1.47 33.36
CA PHE A 171 -0.97 -2.13 32.64
C PHE A 171 0.15 -1.15 32.31
N ARG A 172 1.27 -1.21 33.05
CA ARG A 172 2.46 -0.38 32.83
C ARG A 172 3.45 -1.04 31.87
N GLY A 173 4.35 -0.24 31.28
CA GLY A 173 5.38 -0.75 30.34
C GLY A 173 4.82 -1.30 29.02
N ALA A 174 3.55 -1.02 28.73
CA ALA A 174 2.82 -1.57 27.59
C ALA A 174 3.39 -1.11 26.24
N ARG A 175 3.54 -2.06 25.31
CA ARG A 175 4.05 -1.84 23.94
C ARG A 175 3.05 -2.34 22.91
N GLY A 176 2.65 -1.48 21.98
CA GLY A 176 1.82 -1.88 20.82
C GLY A 176 2.68 -2.23 19.60
N GLY A 177 2.03 -2.72 18.54
CA GLY A 177 2.67 -3.02 17.26
C GLY A 177 1.78 -2.68 16.08
N ALA A 178 2.37 -2.19 14.99
CA ALA A 178 1.64 -1.87 13.77
C ALA A 178 2.52 -1.99 12.51
N VAL A 179 1.88 -2.32 11.40
CA VAL A 179 2.48 -2.35 10.05
C VAL A 179 1.67 -1.43 9.15
N THR A 180 2.35 -0.57 8.38
CA THR A 180 1.68 0.38 7.47
C THR A 180 2.08 0.19 6.03
N ALA A 181 1.08 0.13 5.14
CA ALA A 181 1.25 0.34 3.71
C ALA A 181 0.88 1.80 3.37
N ILE A 182 1.83 2.52 2.77
CA ILE A 182 1.57 3.84 2.20
C ILE A 182 0.98 3.62 0.80
N GLN A 183 -0.34 3.76 0.67
CA GLN A 183 -0.99 3.71 -0.62
C GLN A 183 -0.87 5.08 -1.30
N ARG A 184 -0.55 5.07 -2.59
CA ARG A 184 -0.34 6.29 -3.39
C ARG A 184 -1.40 6.52 -4.45
N PHE A 185 -2.44 5.69 -4.48
CA PHE A 185 -3.46 5.68 -5.52
C PHE A 185 -4.84 5.54 -4.90
N GLY A 186 -5.86 6.16 -5.51
CA GLY A 186 -7.26 5.89 -5.22
C GLY A 186 -7.81 4.78 -6.12
N SER A 187 -9.08 4.41 -5.91
CA SER A 187 -9.77 3.43 -6.77
C SER A 187 -9.90 3.88 -8.23
N ALA A 188 -9.80 5.18 -8.50
CA ALA A 188 -9.77 5.74 -9.84
C ALA A 188 -8.34 5.90 -10.40
N LEU A 189 -7.34 5.23 -9.81
CA LEU A 189 -5.91 5.37 -10.12
C LEU A 189 -5.34 6.79 -9.94
N ASN A 190 -6.11 7.67 -9.31
CA ASN A 190 -5.70 9.04 -9.03
C ASN A 190 -4.67 9.07 -7.90
N LEU A 191 -3.78 10.07 -7.91
CA LEU A 191 -2.79 10.27 -6.85
C LEU A 191 -3.50 10.51 -5.53
N ASN A 192 -3.30 9.59 -4.59
CA ASN A 192 -3.96 9.61 -3.30
C ASN A 192 -3.04 9.02 -2.22
N ILE A 193 -2.24 9.86 -1.58
CA ILE A 193 -1.41 9.44 -0.44
C ILE A 193 -2.29 9.24 0.79
N HIS A 194 -2.38 8.00 1.24
CA HIS A 194 -3.08 7.63 2.47
C HIS A 194 -2.44 6.40 3.10
N PHE A 195 -2.67 6.20 4.40
CA PHE A 195 -2.01 5.17 5.18
C PHE A 195 -2.99 4.08 5.57
N HIS A 196 -2.77 2.86 5.09
CA HIS A 196 -3.42 1.67 5.61
C HIS A 196 -2.52 1.03 6.66
N THR A 197 -2.96 1.04 7.92
CA THR A 197 -2.19 0.53 9.06
C THR A 197 -2.92 -0.64 9.69
N LEU A 198 -2.24 -1.78 9.79
CA LEU A 198 -2.68 -2.93 10.58
C LEU A 198 -2.05 -2.80 11.96
N ALA A 199 -2.87 -2.52 12.98
CA ALA A 199 -2.42 -2.40 14.37
C ALA A 199 -3.00 -3.54 15.20
N VAL A 200 -2.21 -4.12 16.10
CA VAL A 200 -2.69 -5.11 17.07
C VAL A 200 -3.69 -4.44 18.03
N GLN A 201 -4.80 -5.11 18.33
CA GLN A 201 -5.87 -4.59 19.20
C GLN A 201 -5.56 -4.84 20.68
N GLY A 202 -4.44 -4.30 21.14
CA GLY A 202 -3.94 -4.53 22.48
C GLY A 202 -2.48 -4.16 22.59
N VAL A 203 -1.86 -4.63 23.67
CA VAL A 203 -0.47 -4.32 24.00
C VAL A 203 0.24 -5.53 24.56
N PHE A 204 1.56 -5.53 24.45
CA PHE A 204 2.45 -6.47 25.12
C PHE A 204 2.97 -5.83 26.40
N VAL A 205 2.91 -6.57 27.51
CA VAL A 205 3.50 -6.20 28.79
C VAL A 205 4.46 -7.29 29.23
N ASP A 206 5.45 -6.93 30.04
CA ASP A 206 6.37 -7.91 30.61
C ASP A 206 5.59 -8.84 31.56
N ASP A 207 5.88 -10.13 31.49
CA ASP A 207 5.37 -11.12 32.44
C ASP A 207 6.37 -11.36 33.59
N ALA A 208 5.93 -12.09 34.62
CA ALA A 208 6.75 -12.38 35.79
C ALA A 208 7.98 -13.28 35.48
N SER A 209 7.99 -13.94 34.33
CA SER A 209 9.09 -14.80 33.85
C SER A 209 10.07 -14.08 32.91
N GLY A 210 9.89 -12.77 32.67
CA GLY A 210 10.72 -11.99 31.75
C GLY A 210 10.34 -12.13 30.27
N GLY A 211 9.22 -12.81 29.97
CA GLY A 211 8.61 -12.88 28.65
C GLY A 211 7.62 -11.74 28.40
N LEU A 212 6.94 -11.79 27.25
CA LEU A 212 5.91 -10.83 26.87
C LEU A 212 4.52 -11.50 26.89
N ARG A 213 3.58 -10.89 27.59
CA ARG A 213 2.17 -11.27 27.59
C ARG A 213 1.33 -10.27 26.82
N PHE A 214 0.48 -10.75 25.93
CA PHE A 214 -0.48 -9.91 25.21
C PHE A 214 -1.70 -9.59 26.09
N VAL A 215 -2.13 -8.33 26.07
CA VAL A 215 -3.30 -7.81 26.78
C VAL A 215 -4.21 -7.11 25.77
N PRO A 216 -5.41 -7.67 25.49
CA PRO A 216 -6.34 -7.04 24.57
C PRO A 216 -6.93 -5.75 25.16
N ASN A 217 -7.04 -4.73 24.32
CA ASN A 217 -7.75 -3.50 24.68
C ASN A 217 -9.28 -3.68 24.53
N PRO A 218 -10.10 -2.89 25.25
CA PRO A 218 -11.55 -2.91 25.08
C PRO A 218 -11.98 -2.53 23.65
N GLU A 219 -13.26 -2.75 23.35
CA GLU A 219 -13.84 -2.30 22.08
C GLU A 219 -13.63 -0.79 21.86
N LEU A 220 -13.39 -0.44 20.60
CA LEU A 220 -13.15 0.93 20.18
C LEU A 220 -14.49 1.66 19.96
N SER A 221 -14.64 2.82 20.59
CA SER A 221 -15.80 3.71 20.42
C SER A 221 -15.56 4.80 19.37
N ASP A 222 -16.64 5.34 18.81
CA ASP A 222 -16.58 6.45 17.84
C ASP A 222 -15.95 7.72 18.43
N LEU A 223 -16.24 7.99 19.71
CA LEU A 223 -15.65 9.13 20.42
C LEU A 223 -14.13 8.99 20.58
N GLU A 224 -13.62 7.77 20.79
CA GLU A 224 -12.18 7.52 20.83
C GLU A 224 -11.54 7.76 19.47
N VAL A 225 -12.17 7.32 18.37
CA VAL A 225 -11.69 7.58 17.00
C VAL A 225 -11.66 9.08 16.72
N ALA A 226 -12.71 9.81 17.06
CA ALA A 226 -12.79 11.25 16.88
C ALA A 226 -11.69 11.99 17.66
N LYS A 227 -11.50 11.66 18.95
CA LYS A 227 -10.44 12.25 19.79
C LYS A 227 -9.05 11.95 19.24
N LEU A 228 -8.82 10.72 18.77
CA LEU A 228 -7.54 10.33 18.17
C LEU A 228 -7.28 11.13 16.88
N LEU A 229 -8.28 11.24 16.00
CA LEU A 229 -8.16 12.02 14.78
C LEU A 229 -7.86 13.49 15.06
N THR A 230 -8.53 14.12 16.02
CA THR A 230 -8.24 15.50 16.43
C THR A 230 -6.79 15.68 16.88
N SER A 231 -6.25 14.71 17.64
CA SER A 231 -4.84 14.76 18.04
C SER A 231 -3.88 14.58 16.85
N ILE A 232 -4.20 13.68 15.92
CA ILE A 232 -3.41 13.42 14.72
C ILE A 232 -3.41 14.65 13.81
N SER A 233 -4.57 15.19 13.48
CA SER A 233 -4.72 16.34 12.57
C SER A 233 -3.96 17.55 13.11
N TRP A 234 -4.14 17.89 14.40
CA TRP A 234 -3.40 18.99 15.02
C TRP A 234 -1.88 18.82 14.94
N ARG A 235 -1.35 17.61 15.20
CA ARG A 235 0.09 17.34 15.13
C ARG A 235 0.63 17.39 13.69
N ILE A 236 -0.14 16.88 12.73
CA ILE A 236 0.24 16.89 11.31
C ILE A 236 0.18 18.31 10.76
N THR A 237 -0.85 19.09 11.06
CA THR A 237 -0.96 20.51 10.67
C THR A 237 0.21 21.32 11.23
N ARG A 238 0.56 21.13 12.50
CA ARG A 238 1.75 21.79 13.10
C ARG A 238 3.05 21.34 12.45
N LEU A 239 3.18 20.08 12.03
CA LEU A 239 4.33 19.61 11.27
C LEU A 239 4.37 20.26 9.88
N ALA A 240 3.26 20.26 9.14
CA ALA A 240 3.14 20.87 7.83
C ALA A 240 3.51 22.36 7.85
N LYS A 241 3.02 23.12 8.84
CA LYS A 241 3.35 24.54 9.02
C LYS A 241 4.85 24.79 9.22
N ARG A 242 5.56 23.93 9.96
CA ARG A 242 7.04 24.01 10.10
C ARG A 242 7.78 23.73 8.80
N HIS A 243 7.13 23.09 7.83
CA HIS A 243 7.64 22.84 6.49
C HIS A 243 7.09 23.85 5.46
N GLY A 244 6.48 24.96 5.90
CA GLY A 244 5.97 26.01 5.01
C GLY A 244 4.67 25.65 4.29
N ILE A 245 3.93 24.64 4.77
CA ILE A 245 2.67 24.18 4.16
C ILE A 245 1.51 24.58 5.08
N ASP A 246 0.67 25.49 4.59
CA ASP A 246 -0.55 25.90 5.30
C ASP A 246 -1.74 25.01 4.92
N LEU A 247 -2.30 24.28 5.88
CA LEU A 247 -3.47 23.43 5.66
C LEU A 247 -4.78 24.11 6.08
N GLU A 248 -4.72 25.26 6.75
CA GLU A 248 -5.86 25.97 7.35
C GLU A 248 -6.30 27.15 6.48
N HIS A 249 -5.36 27.79 5.77
CA HIS A 249 -5.65 28.91 4.87
C HIS A 249 -5.34 28.56 3.41
N THR A 250 -6.37 28.59 2.56
CA THR A 250 -6.24 28.61 1.10
C THR A 250 -6.11 30.05 0.63
N SER A 251 -5.05 30.77 1.03
CA SER A 251 -4.74 32.04 0.39
C SER A 251 -4.10 31.74 -0.97
N GLU A 252 -4.79 32.12 -2.04
CA GLU A 252 -4.22 32.22 -3.38
C GLU A 252 -3.14 33.31 -3.37
N GLY A 253 -1.90 32.93 -3.05
CA GLY A 253 -0.76 33.85 -3.02
C GLY A 253 0.15 33.57 -1.84
N GLU A 254 1.44 33.39 -2.13
CA GLU A 254 2.52 33.10 -1.19
C GLU A 254 2.53 31.70 -0.57
N ASP A 255 2.48 30.68 -1.43
CA ASP A 255 2.98 29.37 -1.05
C ASP A 255 4.48 29.28 -1.37
N GLY A 256 5.25 28.68 -0.46
CA GLY A 256 6.69 28.45 -0.64
C GLY A 256 7.03 27.72 -1.94
N ILE A 257 8.30 27.79 -2.33
CA ILE A 257 8.86 27.23 -3.57
C ILE A 257 8.36 25.79 -3.82
N ASP A 258 7.54 25.58 -4.86
CA ASP A 258 7.14 24.24 -5.31
C ASP A 258 8.33 23.55 -5.98
N SER A 259 9.10 22.81 -5.18
CA SER A 259 10.27 22.06 -5.64
C SER A 259 9.95 21.08 -6.77
N LEU A 260 8.74 20.50 -6.81
CA LEU A 260 8.37 19.58 -7.88
C LEU A 260 8.13 20.35 -9.18
N ALA A 261 7.46 21.50 -9.12
CA ALA A 261 7.26 22.35 -10.29
C ALA A 261 8.59 22.87 -10.87
N ASN A 262 9.58 23.13 -10.01
CA ASN A 262 10.93 23.51 -10.44
C ASN A 262 11.70 22.37 -11.11
N GLU A 263 11.55 21.13 -10.63
CA GLU A 263 12.19 19.95 -11.23
C GLU A 263 11.50 19.50 -12.52
N SER A 264 10.16 19.49 -12.54
CA SER A 264 9.34 19.13 -13.70
C SER A 264 7.94 19.74 -13.60
N SER A 265 7.72 20.82 -14.36
CA SER A 265 6.42 21.48 -14.46
C SER A 265 5.30 20.55 -14.94
N LEU A 266 5.60 19.66 -15.90
CA LEU A 266 4.65 18.67 -16.40
C LEU A 266 4.26 17.66 -15.32
N LEU A 267 5.23 17.11 -14.59
CA LEU A 267 4.95 16.15 -13.52
C LEU A 267 4.16 16.81 -12.39
N ALA A 268 4.52 18.02 -11.98
CA ALA A 268 3.75 18.83 -11.04
C ALA A 268 2.29 19.01 -11.49
N GLY A 269 2.08 19.39 -12.76
CA GLY A 269 0.75 19.53 -13.35
C GLY A 269 -0.05 18.22 -13.33
N ILE A 270 0.58 17.10 -13.67
CA ILE A 270 -0.05 15.76 -13.63
C ILE A 270 -0.43 15.39 -12.19
N CYS A 271 0.47 15.58 -11.23
CA CYS A 271 0.23 15.30 -9.82
C CYS A 271 -0.92 16.16 -9.26
N GLY A 272 -0.89 17.46 -9.52
CA GLY A 272 -1.93 18.41 -9.07
C GLY A 272 -3.30 18.07 -9.65
N ALA A 273 -3.37 17.84 -10.97
CA ALA A 273 -4.61 17.44 -11.62
C ALA A 273 -5.13 16.10 -11.08
N SER A 274 -4.24 15.12 -10.89
CA SER A 274 -4.60 13.79 -10.39
C SER A 274 -5.17 13.83 -8.96
N VAL A 275 -4.55 14.60 -8.05
CA VAL A 275 -5.07 14.81 -6.68
C VAL A 275 -6.48 15.42 -6.70
N LEU A 276 -6.73 16.35 -7.62
CA LEU A 276 -8.02 17.02 -7.78
C LEU A 276 -9.04 16.23 -8.62
N GLY A 277 -8.69 15.06 -9.14
CA GLY A 277 -9.56 14.27 -10.01
C GLY A 277 -9.84 14.95 -11.36
N ARG A 278 -8.85 15.67 -11.90
CA ARG A 278 -8.89 16.38 -13.18
C ARG A 278 -7.93 15.76 -14.18
N ILE A 279 -8.20 16.03 -15.45
CA ILE A 279 -7.34 15.64 -16.56
C ILE A 279 -6.19 16.64 -16.67
N ALA A 280 -4.96 16.15 -16.75
CA ALA A 280 -3.75 16.99 -16.74
C ALA A 280 -3.40 17.56 -18.13
N THR A 281 -3.55 16.76 -19.18
CA THR A 281 -3.02 17.06 -20.52
C THR A 281 -4.07 16.86 -21.62
N GLY A 282 -3.76 17.35 -22.82
CA GLY A 282 -4.60 17.19 -24.02
C GLY A 282 -5.85 18.09 -24.04
N ARG A 283 -6.74 17.85 -25.00
CA ARG A 283 -7.93 18.71 -25.29
C ARG A 283 -8.90 18.85 -24.12
N ARG A 284 -8.82 17.98 -23.12
CA ARG A 284 -9.70 17.95 -21.95
C ARG A 284 -8.99 18.38 -20.66
N ALA A 285 -7.78 18.94 -20.76
CA ALA A 285 -7.05 19.44 -19.60
C ALA A 285 -7.92 20.36 -18.72
N GLY A 286 -7.81 20.19 -17.41
CA GLY A 286 -8.60 20.91 -16.41
C GLY A 286 -10.02 20.37 -16.18
N GLN A 287 -10.57 19.55 -17.09
CA GLN A 287 -11.89 18.95 -16.91
C GLN A 287 -11.86 17.81 -15.87
N PRO A 288 -12.96 17.56 -15.14
CA PRO A 288 -13.09 16.39 -14.27
C PRO A 288 -12.95 15.07 -15.04
N VAL A 289 -12.34 14.08 -14.39
CA VAL A 289 -12.28 12.70 -14.91
C VAL A 289 -13.70 12.13 -15.01
N LEU A 290 -14.03 11.54 -16.17
CA LEU A 290 -15.34 10.91 -16.37
C LEU A 290 -15.48 9.70 -15.46
N ARG A 291 -16.61 9.62 -14.76
CA ARG A 291 -16.98 8.44 -13.96
C ARG A 291 -18.13 7.73 -14.65
N VAL A 292 -17.90 6.49 -15.06
CA VAL A 292 -18.95 5.63 -15.61
C VAL A 292 -19.82 5.12 -14.45
N GLY A 293 -21.15 5.16 -14.60
CA GLY A 293 -22.09 4.68 -13.59
C GLY A 293 -22.45 5.67 -12.47
N ARG A 294 -21.97 6.92 -12.51
CA ARG A 294 -22.38 7.98 -11.58
C ARG A 294 -23.35 8.94 -12.28
N HIS A 295 -24.56 9.10 -11.75
CA HIS A 295 -25.47 10.15 -12.23
C HIS A 295 -24.81 11.52 -12.03
N ARG A 296 -24.69 12.30 -13.12
CA ARG A 296 -24.27 13.70 -13.06
C ARG A 296 -25.26 14.46 -12.17
N GLY A 297 -24.78 15.02 -11.07
CA GLY A 297 -25.60 15.79 -10.12
C GLY A 297 -26.15 15.01 -8.92
N ALA A 298 -25.89 13.69 -8.80
CA ALA A 298 -26.29 12.96 -7.60
C ALA A 298 -25.49 13.49 -6.38
N PRO A 299 -26.17 13.93 -5.29
CA PRO A 299 -25.50 14.39 -4.09
C PRO A 299 -24.60 13.27 -3.54
N LEU A 300 -23.39 13.63 -3.13
CA LEU A 300 -22.52 12.71 -2.39
C LEU A 300 -23.06 12.62 -0.97
N VAL A 301 -23.91 11.64 -0.69
CA VAL A 301 -24.30 11.31 0.68
C VAL A 301 -23.13 10.58 1.32
N THR A 302 -22.40 11.28 2.20
CA THR A 302 -21.40 10.64 3.06
C THR A 302 -22.12 10.26 4.35
N LEU A 303 -22.56 9.01 4.46
CA LEU A 303 -22.97 8.48 5.75
C LEU A 303 -21.73 8.45 6.65
N GLY A 304 -21.81 9.04 7.84
CA GLY A 304 -20.79 8.83 8.87
C GLY A 304 -20.80 7.34 9.23
N GLY A 305 -19.73 6.62 8.88
CA GLY A 305 -19.60 5.21 9.21
C GLY A 305 -19.29 5.02 10.70
N GLU A 306 -19.60 3.83 11.22
CA GLU A 306 -19.10 3.41 12.54
C GLU A 306 -17.57 3.51 12.58
N ARG A 307 -17.03 3.98 13.71
CA ARG A 307 -15.60 4.14 13.96
C ARG A 307 -14.89 4.92 12.85
N GLN A 308 -15.58 5.95 12.34
CA GLN A 308 -15.07 6.90 11.36
C GLN A 308 -15.14 8.31 11.93
N ALA A 309 -14.13 9.13 11.64
CA ALA A 309 -14.13 10.55 11.95
C ALA A 309 -13.56 11.36 10.79
N HIS A 310 -14.02 12.61 10.67
CA HIS A 310 -13.55 13.58 9.68
C HIS A 310 -13.27 14.93 10.36
N VAL A 311 -12.15 15.56 10.03
CA VAL A 311 -11.84 16.95 10.46
C VAL A 311 -10.85 17.59 9.50
N GLY A 312 -11.16 18.78 8.97
CA GLY A 312 -10.21 19.59 8.18
C GLY A 312 -9.58 18.85 6.99
N GLY A 313 -10.33 18.02 6.29
CA GLY A 313 -9.82 17.23 5.16
C GLY A 313 -9.04 15.97 5.54
N PHE A 314 -8.92 15.67 6.83
CA PHE A 314 -8.46 14.37 7.33
C PHE A 314 -9.65 13.44 7.55
N ASP A 315 -9.51 12.17 7.16
CA ASP A 315 -10.47 11.10 7.49
C ASP A 315 -9.72 9.96 8.17
N LEU A 316 -10.28 9.44 9.26
CA LEU A 316 -9.77 8.26 9.96
C LEU A 316 -10.86 7.20 10.02
N HIS A 317 -10.58 6.03 9.45
CA HIS A 317 -11.48 4.87 9.50
C HIS A 317 -10.85 3.75 10.31
N ALA A 318 -11.63 3.14 11.19
CA ALA A 318 -11.16 2.06 12.06
C ALA A 318 -12.16 0.90 12.19
N ASN A 319 -13.20 0.81 11.36
CA ASN A 319 -14.26 -0.19 11.58
C ASN A 319 -13.84 -1.63 11.28
N VAL A 320 -12.86 -1.84 10.40
CA VAL A 320 -12.45 -3.19 10.00
C VAL A 320 -11.52 -3.80 11.04
N ALA A 321 -11.98 -4.89 11.65
CA ALA A 321 -11.27 -5.67 12.65
C ALA A 321 -11.25 -7.16 12.29
N VAL A 322 -10.20 -7.85 12.72
CA VAL A 322 -10.01 -9.29 12.61
C VAL A 322 -9.80 -9.84 14.03
N PRO A 323 -10.61 -10.82 14.47
CA PRO A 323 -10.43 -11.44 15.77
C PRO A 323 -9.15 -12.30 15.81
N ALA A 324 -8.68 -12.59 17.02
CA ALA A 324 -7.55 -13.50 17.22
C ALA A 324 -7.83 -14.89 16.62
N GLY A 325 -6.81 -15.51 16.02
CA GLY A 325 -6.92 -16.84 15.42
C GLY A 325 -7.59 -16.94 14.03
N ASP A 326 -8.22 -15.87 13.52
CA ASP A 326 -8.83 -15.87 12.19
C ASP A 326 -7.80 -15.56 11.10
N ARG A 327 -6.97 -16.57 10.81
CA ARG A 327 -5.88 -16.50 9.82
C ARG A 327 -6.39 -16.11 8.42
N CYS A 328 -7.49 -16.71 7.97
CA CYS A 328 -8.03 -16.47 6.62
C CYS A 328 -8.47 -15.02 6.42
N ARG A 329 -9.17 -14.45 7.41
CA ARG A 329 -9.60 -13.05 7.35
C ARG A 329 -8.43 -12.09 7.50
N LEU A 330 -7.43 -12.42 8.32
CA LEU A 330 -6.19 -11.65 8.43
C LEU A 330 -5.43 -11.60 7.10
N GLU A 331 -5.28 -12.74 6.43
CA GLU A 331 -4.62 -12.83 5.13
C GLU A 331 -5.36 -12.03 4.06
N HIS A 332 -6.69 -12.13 4.01
CA HIS A 332 -7.50 -11.31 3.11
C HIS A 332 -7.25 -9.83 3.36
N LEU A 333 -7.33 -9.39 4.62
CA LEU A 333 -7.11 -7.99 4.98
C LEU A 333 -5.68 -7.52 4.64
N ALA A 334 -4.66 -8.35 4.87
CA ALA A 334 -3.28 -8.05 4.51
C ALA A 334 -3.12 -7.90 2.99
N ARG A 335 -3.71 -8.80 2.19
CA ARG A 335 -3.76 -8.68 0.72
C ARG A 335 -4.44 -7.39 0.27
N TYR A 336 -5.58 -7.05 0.89
CA TYR A 336 -6.31 -5.82 0.60
C TYR A 336 -5.46 -4.56 0.88
N VAL A 337 -4.76 -4.52 2.01
CA VAL A 337 -3.87 -3.40 2.38
C VAL A 337 -2.67 -3.27 1.44
N LEU A 338 -2.13 -4.41 1.01
CA LEU A 338 -0.95 -4.50 0.13
C LEU A 338 -1.31 -4.51 -1.36
N ARG A 339 -2.57 -4.27 -1.73
CA ARG A 339 -3.04 -4.41 -3.10
C ARG A 339 -2.26 -3.51 -4.06
N PRO A 340 -2.00 -3.96 -5.30
CA PRO A 340 -1.52 -3.09 -6.36
C PRO A 340 -2.56 -2.05 -6.76
N PRO A 341 -2.16 -0.98 -7.48
CA PRO A 341 -3.10 -0.05 -8.09
C PRO A 341 -3.98 -0.71 -9.17
N VAL A 342 -3.44 -1.69 -9.90
CA VAL A 342 -4.07 -2.35 -11.05
C VAL A 342 -4.07 -3.86 -10.90
#